data_AF-A0A4Q5YTP0-F1
#
_entry.id   AF-A0A4Q5YTP0-F1
#
_cell.length_a   1.000
_cell.length_b   1.000
_cell.length_c   1.000
_cell.angle_alpha   90.00
_cell.angle_beta   90.00
_cell.angle_gamma   90.00
#
_symmetry.space_group_name_H-M   'P 1'
#
loop_
_entity.id
_entity.type
_entity.pdbx_description
1 polymer ?
#
loop_
_entity_poly.entity_id
_entity_poly.type
_entity_poly.pdbx_seq_one_letter_code
_entity_poly.pdbx_strand_id
1 'polypeptide(L)'
;VTQVNLDDMSKTRIPDVGQALQGQVAGVFVAANTGAPGDGFKLRIRGEGTLGNNDVLYVVDGVPTRDISFLNQNDIKTMTVLKDAASAAIYGSRAAGGVVVITTKHGSAGTSSFDIDIYTGVQFATHLPDLLNASQYLTVKDQAWHNTIGHSADARSPYAFDRQYRNDLADTDWLDELFTTGISNNVQVSASGATDKVQYLISGGYYGINGIVVENNDQYKRVNFRSNINANVSERFTIGTNLQLSYTTQDKLSSAGDAPGVIRHALIRPPVLAVYKSIYDPTYSANDPYTDLPFYTGPNDGWSKDYEYSSNPLAIVHYTDDTRSTFLAFGNVYAEYALLKDKSLKFRSNLGGDIRFSHNKNFAENYGDANISDATAQYYGLGRNNRPNGLDENRGQDIT
;
A
#
# COMPACT_ATOMS: atom_id res chain seq x y z
N VAL A 1 2.43 10.19 28.70
CA VAL A 1 2.18 11.09 27.53
C VAL A 1 3.50 11.45 26.89
N THR A 2 3.61 11.38 25.57
CA THR A 2 4.84 11.77 24.84
C THR A 2 4.47 12.58 23.60
N GLN A 3 5.06 13.76 23.44
CA GLN A 3 4.91 14.57 22.23
C GLN A 3 6.02 14.21 21.24
N VAL A 4 5.68 14.11 19.96
CA VAL A 4 6.60 13.80 18.87
C VAL A 4 7.30 15.07 18.43
N ASN A 5 8.62 15.00 18.19
CA ASN A 5 9.36 16.10 17.59
C ASN A 5 9.08 16.17 16.09
N LEU A 6 8.31 17.18 15.65
CA LEU A 6 7.95 17.33 14.24
C LEU A 6 9.07 17.92 13.39
N ASP A 7 10.07 18.57 13.98
CA ASP A 7 11.18 19.16 13.22
C ASP A 7 12.00 18.07 12.53
N ASP A 8 12.15 16.92 13.18
CA ASP A 8 12.81 15.74 12.58
C ASP A 8 11.91 15.04 11.57
N MET A 9 10.58 15.03 11.80
CA MET A 9 9.62 14.51 10.84
C MET A 9 9.61 15.32 9.54
N SER A 10 9.71 16.66 9.61
CA SER A 10 9.73 17.52 8.41
C SER A 10 10.93 17.25 7.48
N LYS A 11 12.03 16.70 8.02
CA LYS A 11 13.20 16.29 7.23
C LYS A 11 12.95 15.01 6.45
N THR A 12 12.08 14.14 6.96
CA THR A 12 11.68 12.90 6.30
C THR A 12 10.38 13.13 5.54
N ARG A 13 10.47 13.25 4.22
CA ARG A 13 9.31 13.37 3.32
C ARG A 13 8.59 12.02 3.25
N ILE A 14 7.71 11.76 4.21
CA ILE A 14 7.00 10.49 4.32
C ILE A 14 5.56 10.69 3.80
N PRO A 15 5.08 9.85 2.87
CA PRO A 15 3.74 9.99 2.28
C PRO A 15 2.60 9.83 3.30
N ASP A 16 2.83 8.97 4.31
CA ASP A 16 1.88 8.67 5.37
C ASP A 16 2.40 9.15 6.73
N VAL A 17 1.57 9.92 7.40
CA VAL A 17 1.83 10.53 8.70
C VAL A 17 2.13 9.49 9.77
N GLY A 18 1.51 8.32 9.73
CA GLY A 18 1.69 7.32 10.77
C GLY A 18 3.01 6.56 10.68
N GLN A 19 3.59 6.45 9.49
CA GLN A 19 4.96 5.94 9.32
C GLN A 19 5.99 6.84 10.00
N ALA A 20 5.74 8.15 10.05
CA ALA A 20 6.64 9.09 10.69
C ALA A 20 6.74 8.92 12.23
N LEU A 21 5.84 8.15 12.85
CA LEU A 21 5.96 7.76 14.26
C LEU A 21 7.02 6.68 14.51
N GLN A 22 7.49 6.00 13.46
CA GLN A 22 8.44 4.90 13.57
C GLN A 22 9.75 5.39 14.19
N GLY A 23 10.13 4.77 15.31
CA GLY A 23 11.38 5.10 16.02
C GLY A 23 11.37 6.44 16.78
N GLN A 24 10.35 7.29 16.62
CA GLN A 24 10.27 8.60 17.29
C GLN A 24 9.81 8.50 18.75
N VAL A 25 9.06 7.46 19.09
CA VAL A 25 8.43 7.33 20.41
C VAL A 25 8.70 5.94 20.99
N ALA A 26 9.35 5.89 22.16
CA ALA A 26 9.61 4.64 22.87
C ALA A 26 8.31 3.89 23.19
N GLY A 27 8.28 2.59 22.89
CA GLY A 27 7.12 1.73 23.09
C GLY A 27 6.02 1.89 22.04
N VAL A 28 6.26 2.63 20.95
CA VAL A 28 5.41 2.63 19.76
C VAL A 28 6.08 1.80 18.69
N PHE A 29 5.40 0.73 18.27
CA PHE A 29 5.81 -0.10 17.16
C PHE A 29 5.03 0.29 15.92
N VAL A 30 5.74 0.62 14.84
CA VAL A 30 5.18 0.93 13.53
C VAL A 30 5.85 0.03 12.51
N ALA A 31 5.06 -0.71 11.74
CA ALA A 31 5.55 -1.53 10.64
C ALA A 31 4.62 -1.35 9.43
N ALA A 32 5.20 -1.15 8.25
CA ALA A 32 4.41 -1.22 7.02
C ALA A 32 3.86 -2.64 6.83
N ASN A 33 2.63 -2.78 6.34
CA ASN A 33 2.08 -4.11 6.04
C ASN A 33 2.77 -4.73 4.82
N THR A 34 3.07 -3.90 3.82
CA THR A 34 3.75 -4.25 2.58
C THR A 34 4.60 -3.06 2.11
N GLY A 35 5.37 -3.24 1.04
CA GLY A 35 6.02 -2.13 0.32
C GLY A 35 5.16 -1.48 -0.76
N ALA A 36 3.91 -1.93 -0.95
CA ALA A 36 3.05 -1.47 -2.04
C ALA A 36 2.55 -0.04 -1.77
N PRO A 37 2.53 0.84 -2.78
CA PRO A 37 2.01 2.20 -2.60
C PRO A 37 0.54 2.22 -2.14
N GLY A 38 0.26 3.09 -1.15
CA GLY A 38 -1.08 3.25 -0.60
C GLY A 38 -1.50 2.19 0.44
N ASP A 39 -0.72 1.13 0.64
CA ASP A 39 -1.00 0.16 1.70
C ASP A 39 -0.71 0.77 3.08
N GLY A 40 -1.62 0.50 4.02
CA GLY A 40 -1.51 1.00 5.39
C GLY A 40 -0.34 0.40 6.17
N PHE A 41 -0.11 0.97 7.36
CA PHE A 41 0.86 0.47 8.33
C PHE A 41 0.13 -0.09 9.56
N LYS A 42 0.77 -1.04 10.24
CA LYS A 42 0.36 -1.54 11.55
C LYS A 42 1.04 -0.69 12.62
N LEU A 43 0.24 -0.06 13.48
CA LEU A 43 0.71 0.68 14.66
C LEU A 43 0.22 0.02 15.95
N ARG A 44 1.14 -0.15 16.90
CA ARG A 44 0.88 -0.70 18.23
C ARG A 44 1.57 0.14 19.31
N ILE A 45 0.86 0.41 20.39
CA ILE A 45 1.41 1.11 21.56
C ILE A 45 1.54 0.10 22.69
N ARG A 46 2.77 -0.09 23.20
CA ARG A 46 3.13 -1.05 24.26
C ARG A 46 2.87 -2.53 23.92
N GLY A 47 2.97 -2.89 22.65
CA GLY A 47 2.83 -4.27 22.18
C GLY A 47 1.37 -4.71 22.03
N GLU A 48 1.15 -6.02 22.00
CA GLU A 48 -0.19 -6.60 21.87
C GLU A 48 -0.84 -6.73 23.26
N GLY A 49 -1.89 -5.95 23.49
CA GLY A 49 -2.61 -5.89 24.78
C GLY A 49 -3.92 -6.68 24.80
N THR A 50 -4.40 -7.13 23.64
CA THR A 50 -5.61 -7.94 23.49
C THR A 50 -5.37 -9.06 22.47
N LEU A 51 -6.17 -10.13 22.56
CA LEU A 51 -6.18 -11.21 21.57
C LEU A 51 -7.04 -10.88 20.34
N GLY A 52 -7.77 -9.77 20.38
CA GLY A 52 -8.68 -9.31 19.32
C GLY A 52 -8.10 -8.10 18.57
N ASN A 53 -8.97 -7.15 18.22
CA ASN A 53 -8.50 -5.90 17.62
C ASN A 53 -7.79 -5.03 18.69
N ASN A 54 -6.56 -4.63 18.39
CA ASN A 54 -5.71 -3.76 19.21
C ASN A 54 -5.24 -2.52 18.42
N ASP A 55 -6.04 -2.06 17.47
CA ASP A 55 -5.77 -0.86 16.71
C ASP A 55 -5.91 0.39 17.58
N VAL A 56 -5.05 1.36 17.30
CA VAL A 56 -5.00 2.63 18.02
C VAL A 56 -6.17 3.52 17.64
N LEU A 57 -6.59 4.36 18.58
CA LEU A 57 -7.54 5.43 18.31
C LEU A 57 -6.78 6.70 17.92
N TYR A 58 -7.07 7.26 16.77
CA TYR A 58 -6.59 8.58 16.39
C TYR A 58 -7.62 9.63 16.81
N VAL A 59 -7.15 10.77 17.28
CA VAL A 59 -8.02 11.92 17.59
C VAL A 59 -7.45 13.13 16.86
N VAL A 60 -8.12 13.53 15.79
CA VAL A 60 -7.69 14.65 14.94
C VAL A 60 -8.56 15.85 15.27
N ASP A 61 -7.97 16.91 15.80
CA ASP A 61 -8.67 18.15 16.20
C ASP A 61 -9.92 17.92 17.09
N GLY A 62 -9.86 16.87 17.92
CA GLY A 62 -10.90 16.49 18.87
C GLY A 62 -11.94 15.52 18.32
N VAL A 63 -11.84 15.10 17.05
CA VAL A 63 -12.72 14.10 16.45
C VAL A 63 -12.00 12.75 16.39
N PRO A 64 -12.58 11.67 16.96
CA PRO A 64 -11.99 10.34 16.92
C PRO A 64 -12.14 9.70 15.53
N THR A 65 -11.09 9.05 15.04
CA THR A 65 -11.10 8.22 13.82
C THR A 65 -10.13 7.04 13.95
N ARG A 66 -10.26 6.06 13.05
CA ARG A 66 -9.38 4.89 12.96
C ARG A 66 -8.37 4.98 11.83
N ASP A 67 -8.48 6.01 11.00
CA ASP A 67 -7.65 6.21 9.82
C ASP A 67 -7.07 7.63 9.84
N ILE A 68 -5.82 7.77 9.42
CA ILE A 68 -5.12 9.05 9.28
C ILE A 68 -4.40 9.16 7.94
N SER A 69 -4.58 8.20 7.04
CA SER A 69 -3.96 8.17 5.71
C SER A 69 -4.41 9.35 4.82
N PHE A 70 -5.47 10.07 5.20
CA PHE A 70 -5.90 11.29 4.52
C PHE A 70 -5.13 12.55 4.96
N LEU A 71 -4.42 12.51 6.09
CA LEU A 71 -3.68 13.65 6.61
C LEU A 71 -2.41 13.91 5.82
N ASN A 72 -2.11 15.18 5.56
CA ASN A 72 -0.79 15.59 5.11
C ASN A 72 0.12 15.89 6.32
N GLN A 73 1.35 15.41 6.29
CA GLN A 73 2.40 15.73 7.27
C GLN A 73 2.60 17.25 7.43
N ASN A 74 2.57 18.00 6.33
CA ASN A 74 2.76 19.46 6.32
C ASN A 74 1.63 20.21 7.04
N ASP A 75 0.47 19.59 7.24
CA ASP A 75 -0.67 20.18 7.95
C ASP A 75 -0.64 19.94 9.46
N ILE A 76 0.29 19.12 9.97
CA ILE A 76 0.33 18.74 11.38
C ILE A 76 1.12 19.77 12.18
N LYS A 77 0.54 20.21 13.30
CA LYS A 77 1.18 21.12 14.27
C LYS A 77 1.78 20.36 15.44
N THR A 78 1.06 19.37 15.97
CA THR A 78 1.56 18.52 17.04
C THR A 78 0.99 17.13 16.93
N MET A 79 1.80 16.12 17.28
CA MET A 79 1.34 14.76 17.47
C MET A 79 1.73 14.30 18.87
N THR A 80 0.75 13.80 19.63
CA THR A 80 0.92 13.38 21.03
C THR A 80 0.42 11.96 21.21
N VAL A 81 1.29 11.10 21.72
CA VAL A 81 0.96 9.70 22.00
C VAL A 81 0.61 9.52 23.48
N LEU A 82 -0.62 9.08 23.74
CA LEU A 82 -1.13 8.73 25.06
C LEU A 82 -0.98 7.22 25.26
N LYS A 83 0.05 6.84 26.01
CA LYS A 83 0.44 5.45 26.25
C LYS A 83 -0.21 4.85 27.50
N ASP A 84 -0.67 5.70 28.41
CA ASP A 84 -1.15 5.30 29.73
C ASP A 84 -2.68 5.35 29.77
N ALA A 85 -3.28 4.31 30.35
CA ALA A 85 -4.74 4.18 30.46
C ALA A 85 -5.38 5.39 31.16
N ALA A 86 -4.74 5.96 32.18
CA ALA A 86 -5.26 7.15 32.87
C ALA A 86 -5.29 8.40 31.96
N SER A 87 -4.27 8.59 31.10
CA SER A 87 -4.23 9.69 30.15
C SER A 87 -5.18 9.51 28.97
N ALA A 88 -5.45 8.25 28.61
CA ALA A 88 -6.31 7.87 27.50
C ALA A 88 -7.78 7.69 27.91
N ALA A 89 -8.07 7.58 29.21
CA ALA A 89 -9.40 7.31 29.77
C ALA A 89 -10.47 8.32 29.33
N ILE A 90 -10.07 9.56 29.05
CA ILE A 90 -10.96 10.61 28.55
C ILE A 90 -11.60 10.26 27.19
N TYR A 91 -11.00 9.34 26.43
CA TYR A 91 -11.49 8.87 25.13
C TYR A 91 -12.26 7.54 25.23
N GLY A 92 -12.47 7.02 26.44
CA GLY A 92 -13.32 5.87 26.73
C GLY A 92 -12.76 4.52 26.26
N SER A 93 -13.65 3.53 26.11
CA SER A 93 -13.28 2.14 25.79
C SER A 93 -12.54 1.97 24.47
N ARG A 94 -12.75 2.89 23.50
CA ARG A 94 -12.07 2.88 22.20
C ARG A 94 -10.56 3.11 22.31
N ALA A 95 -10.11 3.65 23.45
CA ALA A 95 -8.72 3.97 23.74
C ALA A 95 -7.90 2.82 24.34
N ALA A 96 -8.46 1.60 24.41
CA ALA A 96 -7.80 0.44 25.02
C ALA A 96 -6.45 0.10 24.38
N GLY A 97 -6.31 0.29 23.06
CA GLY A 97 -5.04 0.12 22.34
C GLY A 97 -4.08 1.31 22.40
N GLY A 98 -4.44 2.37 23.15
CA GLY A 98 -3.75 3.66 23.18
C GLY A 98 -4.37 4.71 22.25
N VAL A 99 -3.93 5.97 22.40
CA VAL A 99 -4.47 7.10 21.63
C VAL A 99 -3.35 7.94 21.05
N VAL A 100 -3.49 8.33 19.78
CA VAL A 100 -2.63 9.32 19.12
C VAL A 100 -3.46 10.57 18.86
N VAL A 101 -3.16 11.64 19.58
CA VAL A 101 -3.80 12.94 19.43
C VAL A 101 -3.02 13.76 18.43
N ILE A 102 -3.70 14.20 17.37
CA ILE A 102 -3.15 15.01 16.30
C ILE A 102 -3.85 16.37 16.34
N THR A 103 -3.04 17.42 16.38
CA THR A 103 -3.52 18.80 16.23
C THR A 103 -2.95 19.36 14.94
N THR A 104 -3.81 19.90 14.11
CA THR A 104 -3.43 20.45 12.82
C THR A 104 -3.03 21.93 12.94
N LYS A 105 -2.37 22.47 11.92
CA LYS A 105 -1.92 23.88 11.91
C LYS A 105 -3.11 24.83 11.84
N HIS A 106 -3.02 25.96 12.52
CA HIS A 106 -4.01 27.05 12.45
C HIS A 106 -3.33 28.32 11.96
N GLY A 107 -4.11 29.26 11.41
CA GLY A 107 -3.58 30.58 11.04
C GLY A 107 -2.98 31.30 12.26
N SER A 108 -1.77 31.83 12.11
CA SER A 108 -1.09 32.63 13.14
C SER A 108 -1.42 34.12 13.00
N ALA A 109 -1.63 34.80 14.12
CA ALA A 109 -1.89 36.25 14.15
C ALA A 109 -0.70 37.05 13.59
N GLY A 110 -0.99 38.07 12.77
CA GLY A 110 -0.03 39.12 12.39
C GLY A 110 0.67 38.95 11.04
N THR A 111 0.68 37.76 10.43
CA THR A 111 1.24 37.56 9.08
C THR A 111 0.43 36.55 8.30
N SER A 112 -0.10 36.97 7.15
CA SER A 112 -0.57 36.04 6.13
C SER A 112 0.64 35.28 5.60
N SER A 113 0.59 33.95 5.64
CA SER A 113 1.60 33.08 5.02
C SER A 113 1.02 32.43 3.78
N PHE A 114 1.89 32.26 2.78
CA PHE A 114 1.60 31.47 1.61
C PHE A 114 2.80 30.55 1.39
N ASP A 115 2.53 29.25 1.45
CA ASP A 115 3.56 28.23 1.48
C ASP A 115 3.28 27.24 0.34
N ILE A 116 4.30 26.99 -0.48
CA ILE A 116 4.30 25.99 -1.54
C ILE A 116 5.42 24.99 -1.23
N ASP A 117 5.07 23.71 -1.15
CA ASP A 117 6.02 22.60 -1.02
C ASP A 117 5.90 21.68 -2.23
N ILE A 118 7.00 21.50 -2.96
CA ILE A 118 7.06 20.65 -4.14
C ILE A 118 8.27 19.75 -4.02
N TYR A 119 8.06 18.46 -4.28
CA TYR A 119 9.16 17.52 -4.39
C TYR A 119 8.84 16.34 -5.29
N THR A 120 9.91 15.74 -5.81
CA THR A 120 9.88 14.47 -6.54
C THR A 120 10.82 13.51 -5.83
N GLY A 121 10.41 12.26 -5.69
CA GLY A 121 11.20 11.16 -5.14
C GLY A 121 11.45 10.08 -6.18
N VAL A 122 12.59 9.41 -6.06
CA VAL A 122 12.95 8.23 -6.87
C VAL A 122 13.07 7.05 -5.93
N GLN A 123 12.48 5.92 -6.30
CA GLN A 123 12.42 4.72 -5.47
C GLN A 123 12.92 3.51 -6.28
N PHE A 124 13.69 2.66 -5.62
CA PHE A 124 14.24 1.45 -6.19
C PHE A 124 14.23 0.34 -5.15
N ALA A 125 14.08 -0.90 -5.60
CA ALA A 125 14.24 -2.06 -4.74
C ALA A 125 15.68 -2.10 -4.20
N THR A 126 15.84 -2.43 -2.92
CA THR A 126 17.16 -2.59 -2.28
C THR A 126 17.18 -3.86 -1.46
N HIS A 127 18.39 -4.39 -1.19
CA HIS A 127 18.59 -5.59 -0.39
C HIS A 127 17.84 -6.82 -0.93
N LEU A 128 17.78 -6.94 -2.26
CA LEU A 128 17.24 -8.14 -2.92
C LEU A 128 18.19 -9.33 -2.68
N PRO A 129 17.66 -10.55 -2.50
CA PRO A 129 18.49 -11.74 -2.39
C PRO A 129 19.12 -12.09 -3.74
N ASP A 130 20.36 -12.57 -3.72
CA ASP A 130 21.00 -13.12 -4.91
C ASP A 130 20.37 -14.49 -5.23
N LEU A 131 19.67 -14.59 -6.35
CA LEU A 131 19.06 -15.83 -6.83
C LEU A 131 20.02 -16.63 -7.72
N LEU A 132 19.75 -17.92 -7.86
CA LEU A 132 20.53 -18.78 -8.76
C LEU A 132 20.21 -18.41 -10.22
N ASN A 133 21.24 -18.28 -11.05
CA ASN A 133 21.07 -18.25 -12.50
C ASN A 133 20.70 -19.63 -13.06
N ALA A 134 20.34 -19.72 -14.33
CA ALA A 134 19.92 -20.97 -14.99
C ALA A 134 20.94 -22.11 -14.86
N SER A 135 22.23 -21.82 -15.02
CA SER A 135 23.29 -22.82 -14.91
C SER A 135 23.40 -23.36 -13.48
N GLN A 136 23.39 -22.48 -12.48
CA GLN A 136 23.42 -22.85 -11.07
C GLN A 136 22.16 -23.62 -10.67
N TYR A 137 20.98 -23.17 -11.09
CA TYR A 137 19.70 -23.83 -10.83
C TYR A 137 19.70 -25.28 -11.36
N LEU A 138 20.07 -25.47 -12.63
CA LEU A 138 20.17 -26.81 -13.22
C LEU A 138 21.21 -27.68 -12.50
N THR A 139 22.28 -27.09 -11.97
CA THR A 139 23.33 -27.81 -11.23
C THR A 139 22.79 -28.31 -9.90
N VAL A 140 22.05 -27.46 -9.17
CA VAL A 140 21.44 -27.84 -7.90
C VAL A 140 20.36 -28.90 -8.11
N LYS A 141 19.55 -28.80 -9.18
CA LYS A 141 18.56 -29.81 -9.55
C LYS A 141 19.21 -31.16 -9.89
N ASP A 142 20.29 -31.13 -10.68
CA ASP A 142 21.09 -32.32 -11.00
C ASP A 142 21.67 -32.98 -9.73
N GLN A 143 22.23 -32.18 -8.82
CA GLN A 143 22.71 -32.66 -7.52
C GLN A 143 21.58 -33.27 -6.66
N ALA A 144 20.41 -32.63 -6.61
CA ALA A 144 19.25 -33.13 -5.86
C ALA A 144 18.77 -34.49 -6.40
N TRP A 145 18.78 -34.66 -7.73
CA TRP A 145 18.45 -35.93 -8.36
C TRP A 145 19.42 -37.04 -7.96
N HIS A 146 20.74 -36.77 -7.97
CA HIS A 146 21.77 -37.75 -7.61
C HIS A 146 21.75 -38.10 -6.11
N ASN A 147 21.32 -37.17 -5.26
CA ASN A 147 21.17 -37.39 -3.82
C ASN A 147 19.90 -38.19 -3.45
N THR A 148 19.01 -38.46 -4.41
CA THR A 148 17.78 -39.22 -4.15
C THR A 148 18.07 -40.72 -4.09
N ILE A 149 17.55 -41.38 -3.05
CA ILE A 149 17.71 -42.83 -2.84
C ILE A 149 17.21 -43.59 -4.07
N GLY A 150 18.04 -44.48 -4.59
CA GLY A 150 17.71 -45.36 -5.73
C GLY A 150 18.23 -44.88 -7.08
N HIS A 151 18.82 -43.68 -7.16
CA HIS A 151 19.53 -43.21 -8.35
C HIS A 151 21.00 -43.63 -8.34
N SER A 152 21.50 -44.10 -9.49
CA SER A 152 22.93 -44.41 -9.64
C SER A 152 23.75 -43.13 -9.76
N ALA A 153 24.97 -43.13 -9.20
CA ALA A 153 25.84 -41.95 -9.21
C ALA A 153 26.32 -41.53 -10.62
N ASP A 154 26.23 -42.43 -11.60
CA ASP A 154 26.59 -42.22 -13.00
C ASP A 154 25.36 -42.06 -13.92
N ALA A 155 24.15 -42.17 -13.37
CA ALA A 155 22.95 -42.08 -14.19
C ALA A 155 22.69 -40.61 -14.54
N ARG A 156 22.35 -40.35 -15.81
CA ARG A 156 22.15 -39.00 -16.31
C ARG A 156 20.80 -38.45 -15.84
N SER A 157 20.80 -37.30 -15.14
CA SER A 157 19.55 -36.65 -14.75
C SER A 157 18.83 -35.99 -15.95
N PRO A 158 17.50 -35.79 -15.88
CA PRO A 158 16.76 -35.01 -16.88
C PRO A 158 17.34 -33.60 -17.07
N TYR A 159 17.78 -32.95 -15.98
CA TYR A 159 18.36 -31.61 -16.01
C TYR A 159 19.70 -31.55 -16.76
N ALA A 160 20.55 -32.56 -16.59
CA ALA A 160 21.80 -32.71 -17.34
C ALA A 160 21.55 -33.08 -18.82
N PHE A 161 20.44 -33.75 -19.12
CA PHE A 161 19.98 -33.97 -20.49
C PHE A 161 19.54 -32.65 -21.13
N ASP A 162 18.61 -31.94 -20.51
CA ASP A 162 18.05 -30.70 -21.02
C ASP A 162 19.14 -29.64 -21.24
N ARG A 163 20.08 -29.49 -20.29
CA ARG A 163 21.22 -28.58 -20.45
C ARG A 163 22.03 -28.81 -21.73
N GLN A 164 22.14 -30.04 -22.21
CA GLN A 164 22.93 -30.37 -23.40
C GLN A 164 22.13 -30.25 -24.71
N TYR A 165 20.82 -30.51 -24.67
CA TYR A 165 20.02 -30.69 -25.88
C TYR A 165 18.89 -29.67 -26.06
N ARG A 166 18.54 -28.89 -25.03
CA ARG A 166 17.58 -27.79 -25.11
C ARG A 166 18.33 -26.47 -25.32
N ASN A 167 17.89 -25.69 -26.31
CA ASN A 167 18.45 -24.37 -26.65
C ASN A 167 17.47 -23.22 -26.33
N ASP A 168 16.33 -23.54 -25.74
CA ASP A 168 15.20 -22.67 -25.44
C ASP A 168 15.07 -22.39 -23.92
N LEU A 169 16.03 -22.88 -23.12
CA LEU A 169 16.16 -22.50 -21.72
C LEU A 169 16.67 -21.05 -21.65
N ALA A 170 15.98 -20.22 -20.88
CA ALA A 170 16.39 -18.86 -20.60
C ALA A 170 17.37 -18.77 -19.42
N ASP A 171 17.84 -17.55 -19.15
CA ASP A 171 18.54 -17.19 -17.92
C ASP A 171 17.92 -15.91 -17.35
N THR A 172 16.65 -16.03 -16.95
CA THR A 172 15.81 -14.90 -16.54
C THR A 172 16.06 -14.55 -15.08
N ASP A 173 16.43 -13.30 -14.82
CA ASP A 173 16.41 -12.72 -13.48
C ASP A 173 15.01 -12.16 -13.19
N TRP A 174 14.17 -12.96 -12.54
CA TRP A 174 12.78 -12.59 -12.25
C TRP A 174 12.64 -11.39 -11.31
N LEU A 175 13.65 -11.08 -10.48
CA LEU A 175 13.60 -9.90 -9.62
C LEU A 175 13.92 -8.64 -10.41
N ASP A 176 14.90 -8.70 -11.31
CA ASP A 176 15.24 -7.59 -12.22
C ASP A 176 14.09 -7.31 -13.22
N GLU A 177 13.46 -8.36 -13.75
CA GLU A 177 12.31 -8.22 -14.67
C GLU A 177 11.05 -7.66 -13.98
N LEU A 178 10.87 -7.92 -12.68
CA LEU A 178 9.70 -7.47 -11.94
C LEU A 178 9.82 -6.02 -11.45
N PHE A 179 11.02 -5.63 -11.01
CA PHE A 179 11.23 -4.33 -10.38
C PHE A 179 11.69 -3.28 -11.38
N THR A 180 11.13 -2.07 -11.26
CA THR A 180 11.51 -0.89 -12.02
C THR A 180 11.74 0.30 -11.08
N THR A 181 12.20 1.41 -11.65
CA THR A 181 12.38 2.65 -10.90
C THR A 181 11.02 3.33 -10.70
N GLY A 182 10.59 3.42 -9.43
CA GLY A 182 9.39 4.15 -9.03
C GLY A 182 9.65 5.65 -8.93
N ILE A 183 8.62 6.45 -9.19
CA ILE A 183 8.68 7.91 -9.12
C ILE A 183 7.50 8.41 -8.31
N SER A 184 7.77 9.24 -7.31
CA SER A 184 6.76 9.95 -6.53
C SER A 184 6.83 11.44 -6.74
N ASN A 185 5.68 12.11 -6.69
CA ASN A 185 5.54 13.54 -6.86
C ASN A 185 4.59 14.07 -5.80
N ASN A 186 4.93 15.21 -5.23
CA ASN A 186 4.12 15.90 -4.25
C ASN A 186 4.07 17.38 -4.57
N VAL A 187 2.87 17.93 -4.49
CA VAL A 187 2.62 19.37 -4.58
C VAL A 187 1.65 19.72 -3.48
N GLN A 188 2.06 20.60 -2.57
CA GLN A 188 1.20 21.15 -1.53
C GLN A 188 1.21 22.67 -1.61
N VAL A 189 0.03 23.26 -1.53
CA VAL A 189 -0.16 24.70 -1.45
C VAL A 189 -0.98 25.00 -0.20
N SER A 190 -0.57 25.99 0.57
CA SER A 190 -1.35 26.45 1.71
C SER A 190 -1.30 27.96 1.86
N ALA A 191 -2.42 28.52 2.29
CA ALA A 191 -2.57 29.92 2.64
C ALA A 191 -3.12 29.98 4.06
N SER A 192 -2.46 30.74 4.93
CA SER A 192 -2.91 30.95 6.30
C SER A 192 -2.86 32.42 6.68
N GLY A 193 -3.66 32.80 7.66
CA GLY A 193 -3.67 34.15 8.16
C GLY A 193 -4.63 34.33 9.33
N ALA A 194 -4.46 35.43 10.04
CA ALA A 194 -5.36 35.79 11.11
C ALA A 194 -5.47 37.30 11.26
N THR A 195 -6.72 37.72 11.44
CA THR A 195 -7.15 39.05 11.87
C THR A 195 -7.65 38.96 13.32
N ASP A 196 -8.01 40.09 13.92
CA ASP A 196 -8.58 40.12 15.28
C ASP A 196 -9.88 39.29 15.42
N LYS A 197 -10.61 39.13 14.31
CA LYS A 197 -11.92 38.45 14.30
C LYS A 197 -11.89 37.07 13.66
N VAL A 198 -11.02 36.82 12.69
CA VAL A 198 -11.02 35.59 11.90
C VAL A 198 -9.62 35.06 11.73
N GLN A 199 -9.42 33.79 12.02
CA GLN A 199 -8.22 33.02 11.74
C GLN A 199 -8.58 31.95 10.73
N TYR A 200 -7.78 31.78 9.70
CA TYR A 200 -8.01 30.78 8.67
C TYR A 200 -6.72 30.08 8.25
N LEU A 201 -6.87 28.84 7.80
CA LEU A 201 -5.90 28.11 7.03
C LEU A 201 -6.65 27.32 5.96
N ILE A 202 -6.23 27.46 4.71
CA ILE A 202 -6.73 26.69 3.59
C ILE A 202 -5.53 26.02 2.95
N SER A 203 -5.58 24.71 2.76
CA SER A 203 -4.53 23.96 2.08
C SER A 203 -5.11 22.98 1.08
N GLY A 204 -4.36 22.71 0.03
CA GLY A 204 -4.69 21.75 -1.02
C GLY A 204 -3.44 21.06 -1.50
N GLY A 205 -3.55 19.78 -1.81
CA GLY A 205 -2.41 18.94 -2.10
C GLY A 205 -2.69 17.82 -3.07
N TYR A 206 -1.65 17.46 -3.80
CA TYR A 206 -1.58 16.27 -4.62
C TYR A 206 -0.34 15.47 -4.23
N TYR A 207 -0.54 14.19 -4.00
CA TYR A 207 0.53 13.20 -3.87
C TYR A 207 0.26 12.08 -4.87
N GLY A 208 1.25 11.72 -5.67
CA GLY A 208 1.18 10.63 -6.62
C GLY A 208 2.45 9.81 -6.58
N ILE A 209 2.33 8.50 -6.67
CA ILE A 209 3.46 7.57 -6.74
C ILE A 209 3.13 6.47 -7.74
N ASN A 210 4.05 6.26 -8.67
CA ASN A 210 4.14 5.05 -9.44
C ASN A 210 5.13 4.15 -8.68
N GLY A 211 4.70 2.96 -8.31
CA GLY A 211 5.51 2.07 -7.51
C GLY A 211 6.68 1.49 -8.29
N ILE A 212 7.31 0.50 -7.68
CA ILE A 212 8.53 -0.13 -8.20
C ILE A 212 8.22 -1.41 -8.97
N VAL A 213 6.97 -1.78 -9.20
CA VAL A 213 6.62 -2.93 -10.04
C VAL A 213 6.40 -2.46 -11.48
N VAL A 214 6.81 -3.29 -12.44
CA VAL A 214 6.61 -3.03 -13.87
C VAL A 214 5.14 -2.81 -14.25
N GLU A 215 4.93 -2.26 -15.45
CA GLU A 215 3.60 -2.01 -16.04
C GLU A 215 2.73 -0.96 -15.34
N ASN A 216 3.21 -0.35 -14.25
CA ASN A 216 2.51 0.67 -13.48
C ASN A 216 1.14 0.21 -12.92
N ASN A 217 0.97 -1.07 -12.58
CA ASN A 217 -0.24 -1.59 -11.93
C ASN A 217 -0.16 -1.55 -10.39
N ASP A 218 0.70 -0.66 -9.85
CA ASP A 218 0.91 -0.42 -8.42
C ASP A 218 0.93 1.08 -8.08
N GLN A 219 0.07 1.88 -8.73
CA GLN A 219 0.00 3.33 -8.50
C GLN A 219 -0.84 3.71 -7.28
N TYR A 220 -0.47 4.82 -6.65
CA TYR A 220 -1.30 5.47 -5.64
C TYR A 220 -1.33 6.98 -5.86
N LYS A 221 -2.53 7.56 -5.84
CA LYS A 221 -2.75 9.01 -5.99
C LYS A 221 -3.70 9.48 -4.89
N ARG A 222 -3.41 10.65 -4.33
CA ARG A 222 -4.20 11.30 -3.29
C ARG A 222 -4.30 12.78 -3.59
N VAL A 223 -5.53 13.27 -3.66
CA VAL A 223 -5.84 14.71 -3.65
C VAL A 223 -6.45 15.03 -2.30
N ASN A 224 -5.95 16.05 -1.63
CA ASN A 224 -6.51 16.51 -0.37
C ASN A 224 -6.85 18.01 -0.43
N PHE A 225 -7.87 18.37 0.34
CA PHE A 225 -8.27 19.73 0.59
C PHE A 225 -8.57 19.88 2.07
N ARG A 226 -8.09 20.95 2.67
CA ARG A 226 -8.29 21.24 4.08
C ARG A 226 -8.65 22.69 4.28
N SER A 227 -9.62 22.92 5.15
CA SER A 227 -10.06 24.25 5.57
C SER A 227 -10.19 24.26 7.09
N ASN A 228 -9.58 25.27 7.70
CA ASN A 228 -9.65 25.54 9.11
C ASN A 228 -10.06 27.00 9.26
N ILE A 229 -11.19 27.28 9.90
CA ILE A 229 -11.67 28.64 10.09
C ILE A 229 -12.16 28.79 11.52
N ASN A 230 -11.63 29.78 12.22
CA ASN A 230 -12.05 30.17 13.55
C ASN A 230 -12.47 31.65 13.51
N ALA A 231 -13.72 31.93 13.87
CA ALA A 231 -14.32 33.25 13.86
C ALA A 231 -14.78 33.65 15.25
N ASN A 232 -14.19 34.73 15.78
CA ASN A 232 -14.66 35.43 16.97
C ASN A 232 -15.85 36.32 16.56
N VAL A 233 -17.07 35.75 16.60
CA VAL A 233 -18.32 36.46 16.28
C VAL A 233 -18.57 37.60 17.27
N SER A 234 -18.17 37.42 18.54
CA SER A 234 -18.12 38.47 19.57
C SER A 234 -16.97 38.20 20.53
N GLU A 235 -16.71 39.10 21.49
CA GLU A 235 -15.67 38.89 22.52
C GLU A 235 -15.84 37.61 23.35
N ARG A 236 -17.07 37.06 23.39
CA ARG A 236 -17.43 35.88 24.17
C ARG A 236 -17.92 34.70 23.35
N PHE A 237 -18.08 34.86 22.04
CA PHE A 237 -18.65 33.81 21.20
C PHE A 237 -17.74 33.55 20.00
N THR A 238 -17.27 32.31 19.92
CA THR A 238 -16.38 31.82 18.86
C THR A 238 -17.03 30.65 18.16
N ILE A 239 -16.99 30.65 16.83
CA ILE A 239 -17.37 29.51 16.01
C ILE A 239 -16.13 29.05 15.26
N GLY A 240 -15.91 27.74 15.23
CA GLY A 240 -14.82 27.14 14.48
C GLY A 240 -15.30 26.00 13.61
N THR A 241 -14.61 25.79 12.50
CA THR A 241 -14.78 24.63 11.62
C THR A 241 -13.42 24.10 11.19
N ASN A 242 -13.30 22.77 11.20
CA ASN A 242 -12.20 22.05 10.60
C ASN A 242 -12.81 21.09 9.59
N LEU A 243 -12.46 21.21 8.31
CA LEU A 243 -12.94 20.35 7.24
C LEU A 243 -11.73 19.80 6.49
N GLN A 244 -11.76 18.50 6.22
CA GLN A 244 -10.78 17.77 5.43
C GLN A 244 -11.52 16.90 4.43
N LEU A 245 -11.18 17.07 3.16
CA LEU A 245 -11.67 16.27 2.06
C LEU A 245 -10.47 15.56 1.44
N SER A 246 -10.61 14.27 1.15
CA SER A 246 -9.59 13.48 0.50
C SER A 246 -10.23 12.59 -0.56
N TYR A 247 -9.59 12.50 -1.71
CA TYR A 247 -9.91 11.53 -2.75
C TYR A 247 -8.67 10.75 -3.10
N THR A 248 -8.71 9.43 -2.94
CA THR A 248 -7.62 8.52 -3.25
C THR A 248 -8.01 7.57 -4.37
N THR A 249 -7.03 7.22 -5.20
CA THR A 249 -7.11 6.12 -6.16
C THR A 249 -5.87 5.25 -5.98
N GLN A 250 -6.05 3.95 -5.88
CA GLN A 250 -5.00 2.97 -5.69
C GLN A 250 -5.20 1.83 -6.68
N ASP A 251 -4.15 1.49 -7.41
CA ASP A 251 -4.09 0.26 -8.20
C ASP A 251 -3.43 -0.78 -7.30
N LYS A 252 -4.24 -1.73 -6.83
CA LYS A 252 -3.82 -2.67 -5.80
C LYS A 252 -3.26 -3.94 -6.42
N LEU A 253 -1.95 -4.08 -6.30
CA LEU A 253 -1.28 -5.34 -6.62
C LEU A 253 -1.11 -6.21 -5.37
N SER A 254 -1.45 -7.49 -5.48
CA SER A 254 -1.21 -8.45 -4.38
C SER A 254 0.29 -8.73 -4.22
N SER A 255 0.88 -8.13 -3.19
CA SER A 255 2.31 -8.24 -2.87
C SER A 255 2.64 -9.26 -1.78
N ALA A 256 1.63 -9.89 -1.15
CA ALA A 256 1.81 -10.83 -0.05
C ALA A 256 0.89 -12.06 -0.16
N GLY A 257 1.35 -13.18 0.40
CA GLY A 257 0.60 -14.45 0.43
C GLY A 257 0.82 -15.35 -0.78
N ASP A 258 0.08 -16.47 -0.83
CA ASP A 258 0.26 -17.52 -1.84
C ASP A 258 -0.43 -17.22 -3.18
N ALA A 259 -1.50 -16.41 -3.21
CA ALA A 259 -2.21 -16.09 -4.45
C ALA A 259 -2.82 -14.67 -4.46
N PRO A 260 -2.59 -13.85 -5.52
CA PRO A 260 -1.66 -14.10 -6.62
C PRO A 260 -0.18 -13.84 -6.27
N GLY A 261 0.12 -13.14 -5.15
CA GLY A 261 1.44 -13.14 -4.50
C GLY A 261 2.65 -12.85 -5.41
N VAL A 262 2.66 -11.71 -6.12
CA VAL A 262 3.64 -11.42 -7.19
C VAL A 262 5.10 -11.62 -6.77
N ILE A 263 5.47 -11.16 -5.57
CA ILE A 263 6.85 -11.24 -5.05
C ILE A 263 7.26 -12.70 -4.81
N ARG A 264 6.35 -13.51 -4.27
CA ARG A 264 6.60 -14.95 -4.05
C ARG A 264 6.88 -15.63 -5.38
N HIS A 265 6.09 -15.33 -6.41
CA HIS A 265 6.26 -15.90 -7.74
C HIS A 265 7.59 -15.49 -8.37
N ALA A 266 8.04 -14.25 -8.22
CA ALA A 266 9.38 -13.85 -8.66
C ALA A 266 10.53 -14.56 -7.91
N LEU A 267 10.34 -14.87 -6.62
CA LEU A 267 11.37 -15.54 -5.82
C LEU A 267 11.52 -17.04 -6.12
N ILE A 268 10.44 -17.72 -6.51
CA ILE A 268 10.44 -19.18 -6.67
C ILE A 268 10.36 -19.65 -8.13
N ARG A 269 10.08 -18.74 -9.07
CA ARG A 269 9.98 -19.10 -10.48
C ARG A 269 11.37 -19.45 -11.03
N PRO A 270 11.51 -20.60 -11.70
CA PRO A 270 12.82 -21.01 -12.20
C PRO A 270 13.40 -20.04 -13.24
N PRO A 271 14.71 -19.74 -13.17
CA PRO A 271 15.38 -18.82 -14.11
C PRO A 271 15.46 -19.39 -15.53
N VAL A 272 15.27 -20.71 -15.70
CA VAL A 272 15.30 -21.40 -17.01
C VAL A 272 14.10 -21.08 -17.90
N LEU A 273 13.08 -20.40 -17.36
CA LEU A 273 11.87 -20.01 -18.09
C LEU A 273 12.02 -18.56 -18.59
N ALA A 274 11.75 -18.33 -19.88
CA ALA A 274 11.74 -16.98 -20.44
C ALA A 274 10.55 -16.16 -19.91
N VAL A 275 10.61 -14.82 -19.93
CA VAL A 275 9.44 -13.97 -19.60
C VAL A 275 8.30 -14.18 -20.59
N TYR A 276 8.63 -14.15 -21.88
CA TYR A 276 7.67 -14.22 -22.99
C TYR A 276 7.80 -15.52 -23.76
N LYS A 277 6.67 -16.03 -24.24
CA LYS A 277 6.58 -17.13 -25.20
C LYS A 277 7.23 -16.72 -26.51
N SER A 278 7.75 -17.70 -27.23
CA SER A 278 8.15 -17.52 -28.63
C SER A 278 6.91 -17.24 -29.48
N ILE A 279 7.01 -16.37 -30.48
CA ILE A 279 5.93 -16.15 -31.47
C ILE A 279 5.57 -17.41 -32.26
N TYR A 280 6.44 -18.44 -32.22
CA TYR A 280 6.22 -19.74 -32.84
C TYR A 280 5.64 -20.78 -31.88
N ASP A 281 5.40 -20.42 -30.62
CA ASP A 281 4.74 -21.29 -29.65
C ASP A 281 3.28 -21.49 -30.07
N PRO A 282 2.76 -22.73 -30.12
CA PRO A 282 1.38 -23.00 -30.52
C PRO A 282 0.32 -22.39 -29.58
N THR A 283 0.70 -21.99 -28.37
CA THR A 283 -0.14 -21.32 -27.38
C THR A 283 0.11 -19.81 -27.29
N TYR A 284 0.99 -19.27 -28.14
CA TYR A 284 1.23 -17.82 -28.19
C TYR A 284 0.00 -17.09 -28.72
N SER A 285 -0.36 -15.99 -28.05
CA SER A 285 -1.23 -14.97 -28.61
C SER A 285 -0.74 -13.57 -28.22
N ALA A 286 -1.06 -12.55 -29.02
CA ALA A 286 -0.70 -11.18 -28.68
C ALA A 286 -1.35 -10.69 -27.36
N ASN A 287 -2.50 -11.27 -27.01
CA ASN A 287 -3.20 -10.97 -25.76
C ASN A 287 -2.71 -11.82 -24.57
N ASP A 288 -1.93 -12.87 -24.82
CA ASP A 288 -1.27 -13.73 -23.82
C ASP A 288 0.14 -14.13 -24.26
N PRO A 289 1.09 -13.17 -24.21
CA PRO A 289 2.46 -13.40 -24.64
C PRO A 289 3.34 -14.00 -23.55
N TYR A 290 2.89 -14.09 -22.31
CA TYR A 290 3.71 -14.49 -21.17
C TYR A 290 3.87 -16.01 -21.14
N THR A 291 5.06 -16.50 -20.78
CA THR A 291 5.19 -17.92 -20.46
C THR A 291 4.39 -18.19 -19.20
N ASP A 292 3.52 -19.20 -19.19
CA ASP A 292 2.83 -19.61 -17.96
C ASP A 292 2.74 -21.14 -17.87
N LEU A 293 2.07 -21.65 -16.85
CA LEU A 293 1.98 -23.09 -16.59
C LEU A 293 0.94 -23.76 -17.51
N PRO A 294 1.24 -24.93 -18.13
CA PRO A 294 2.55 -25.57 -18.24
C PRO A 294 3.34 -25.07 -19.48
N PHE A 295 4.60 -24.67 -19.27
CA PHE A 295 5.56 -24.37 -20.33
C PHE A 295 6.25 -25.65 -20.84
N TYR A 296 6.34 -26.70 -20.02
CA TYR A 296 6.99 -27.96 -20.36
C TYR A 296 5.98 -29.03 -20.77
N THR A 297 6.04 -29.44 -22.03
CA THR A 297 5.16 -30.46 -22.64
C THR A 297 5.80 -31.85 -22.77
N GLY A 298 6.95 -32.08 -22.11
CA GLY A 298 7.63 -33.39 -22.11
C GLY A 298 6.95 -34.44 -21.23
N PRO A 299 7.55 -35.63 -21.01
CA PRO A 299 6.94 -36.66 -20.17
C PRO A 299 6.60 -36.05 -18.80
N ASN A 300 5.41 -36.35 -18.27
CA ASN A 300 4.97 -35.86 -16.95
C ASN A 300 5.39 -36.85 -15.85
N ASP A 301 6.69 -37.14 -15.80
CA ASP A 301 7.26 -37.96 -14.74
C ASP A 301 7.75 -37.07 -13.58
N GLY A 302 7.94 -37.67 -12.40
CA GLY A 302 8.09 -36.92 -11.15
C GLY A 302 9.16 -35.81 -11.16
N TRP A 303 10.24 -35.95 -11.91
CA TRP A 303 11.37 -35.02 -11.92
C TRP A 303 11.37 -34.03 -13.10
N SER A 304 10.60 -34.32 -14.15
CA SER A 304 10.44 -33.44 -15.32
C SER A 304 9.33 -32.39 -15.14
N LYS A 305 8.36 -32.63 -14.24
CA LYS A 305 7.38 -31.61 -13.79
C LYS A 305 7.99 -30.53 -12.87
N ASP A 306 9.18 -30.79 -12.35
CA ASP A 306 9.81 -29.99 -11.29
C ASP A 306 10.43 -28.67 -11.77
N TYR A 307 10.29 -28.36 -13.06
CA TYR A 307 10.59 -27.06 -13.66
C TYR A 307 9.51 -26.00 -13.42
N GLU A 308 8.30 -26.38 -12.97
CA GLU A 308 7.12 -25.53 -13.13
C GLU A 308 6.14 -25.60 -11.96
N TYR A 309 6.34 -24.73 -10.96
CA TYR A 309 5.51 -24.67 -9.76
C TYR A 309 4.94 -23.28 -9.42
N SER A 310 5.16 -22.28 -10.27
CA SER A 310 4.74 -20.91 -10.00
C SER A 310 4.37 -20.19 -11.28
N SER A 311 3.27 -19.45 -11.27
CA SER A 311 2.87 -18.50 -12.33
C SER A 311 3.92 -17.43 -12.61
N ASN A 312 3.83 -16.82 -13.79
CA ASN A 312 4.69 -15.73 -14.21
C ASN A 312 4.35 -14.43 -13.46
N PRO A 313 5.31 -13.83 -12.72
CA PRO A 313 5.04 -12.62 -11.95
C PRO A 313 4.65 -11.44 -12.86
N LEU A 314 5.20 -11.33 -14.07
CA LEU A 314 4.83 -10.26 -15.00
C LEU A 314 3.43 -10.47 -15.58
N ALA A 315 3.03 -11.72 -15.85
CA ALA A 315 1.65 -12.02 -16.22
C ALA A 315 0.68 -11.65 -15.08
N ILE A 316 1.00 -12.00 -13.83
CA ILE A 316 0.20 -11.60 -12.67
C ILE A 316 0.01 -10.08 -12.65
N VAL A 317 1.08 -9.32 -12.85
CA VAL A 317 1.01 -7.85 -12.89
C VAL A 317 0.12 -7.39 -14.04
N HIS A 318 0.37 -7.88 -15.26
CA HIS A 318 -0.33 -7.47 -16.49
C HIS A 318 -1.84 -7.65 -16.40
N TYR A 319 -2.28 -8.81 -15.91
CA TYR A 319 -3.69 -9.19 -15.84
C TYR A 319 -4.39 -8.79 -14.54
N THR A 320 -3.70 -8.06 -13.65
CA THR A 320 -4.32 -7.49 -12.45
C THR A 320 -4.84 -6.09 -12.75
N ASP A 321 -6.16 -5.92 -12.75
CA ASP A 321 -6.84 -4.61 -12.73
C ASP A 321 -7.71 -4.52 -11.46
N ASP A 322 -7.10 -4.13 -10.33
CA ASP A 322 -7.79 -3.86 -9.06
C ASP A 322 -7.67 -2.37 -8.73
N THR A 323 -8.63 -1.58 -9.24
CA THR A 323 -8.69 -0.15 -8.99
C THR A 323 -9.60 0.14 -7.80
N ARG A 324 -9.05 0.80 -6.78
CA ARG A 324 -9.78 1.21 -5.57
C ARG A 324 -9.79 2.71 -5.46
N SER A 325 -10.97 3.29 -5.32
CA SER A 325 -11.13 4.71 -5.03
C SER A 325 -11.83 4.93 -3.71
N THR A 326 -11.41 5.96 -2.98
CA THR A 326 -12.04 6.34 -1.71
C THR A 326 -12.17 7.85 -1.63
N PHE A 327 -13.40 8.30 -1.40
CA PHE A 327 -13.68 9.66 -0.97
C PHE A 327 -13.86 9.67 0.54
N LEU A 328 -13.24 10.64 1.20
CA LEU A 328 -13.35 10.85 2.63
C LEU A 328 -13.64 12.33 2.90
N ALA A 329 -14.65 12.58 3.72
CA ALA A 329 -14.94 13.88 4.29
C ALA A 329 -14.93 13.77 5.81
N PHE A 330 -13.96 14.43 6.43
CA PHE A 330 -13.73 14.39 7.87
C PHE A 330 -13.65 15.80 8.43
N GLY A 331 -14.27 16.03 9.58
CA GLY A 331 -14.20 17.34 10.18
C GLY A 331 -15.13 17.54 11.35
N ASN A 332 -15.15 18.77 11.84
CA ASN A 332 -16.09 19.22 12.84
C ASN A 332 -16.46 20.68 12.70
N VAL A 333 -17.58 21.01 13.32
CA VAL A 333 -18.01 22.36 13.63
C VAL A 333 -18.16 22.46 15.14
N TYR A 334 -17.64 23.52 15.73
CA TYR A 334 -17.77 23.77 17.15
C TYR A 334 -18.12 25.22 17.44
N ALA A 335 -18.80 25.43 18.56
CA ALA A 335 -19.12 26.73 19.09
C ALA A 335 -18.64 26.80 20.54
N GLU A 336 -17.97 27.89 20.89
CA GLU A 336 -17.51 28.19 22.25
C GLU A 336 -18.13 29.50 22.74
N TYR A 337 -18.72 29.46 23.93
CA TYR A 337 -19.28 30.62 24.60
C TYR A 337 -18.65 30.81 25.99
N ALA A 338 -18.08 31.99 26.23
CA ALA A 338 -17.60 32.40 27.53
C ALA A 338 -18.77 32.90 28.39
N LEU A 339 -19.10 32.14 29.44
CA LEU A 339 -20.23 32.44 30.33
C LEU A 339 -19.97 33.67 31.21
N LEU A 340 -18.71 33.86 31.60
CA LEU A 340 -18.26 34.97 32.46
C LEU A 340 -17.51 36.04 31.66
N LYS A 341 -17.51 37.29 32.17
CA LYS A 341 -16.87 38.43 31.48
C LYS A 341 -15.36 38.30 31.35
N ASP A 342 -14.73 37.66 32.34
CA ASP A 342 -13.31 37.37 32.44
C ASP A 342 -12.87 36.14 31.61
N LYS A 343 -13.83 35.47 30.94
CA LYS A 343 -13.62 34.28 30.09
C LYS A 343 -13.03 33.06 30.83
N SER A 344 -13.10 33.03 32.16
CA SER A 344 -12.60 31.91 32.98
C SER A 344 -13.42 30.64 32.84
N LEU A 345 -14.74 30.78 32.60
CA LEU A 345 -15.65 29.67 32.35
C LEU A 345 -16.16 29.69 30.92
N LYS A 346 -15.89 28.61 30.18
CA LYS A 346 -16.25 28.44 28.77
C LYS A 346 -17.06 27.17 28.59
N PHE A 347 -18.15 27.29 27.83
CA PHE A 347 -18.92 26.16 27.34
C PHE A 347 -18.57 25.93 25.87
N ARG A 348 -18.21 24.70 25.51
CA ARG A 348 -17.90 24.32 24.12
C ARG A 348 -18.80 23.17 23.68
N SER A 349 -19.51 23.37 22.59
CA SER A 349 -20.23 22.32 21.87
C SER A 349 -19.46 21.97 20.59
N ASN A 350 -19.25 20.68 20.33
CA ASN A 350 -18.49 20.19 19.18
C ASN A 350 -19.25 19.06 18.50
N LEU A 351 -19.47 19.18 17.20
CA LEU A 351 -20.09 18.17 16.34
C LEU A 351 -19.08 17.78 15.25
N GLY A 352 -18.59 16.55 15.32
CA GLY A 352 -17.68 15.97 14.32
C GLY A 352 -18.37 14.89 13.50
N GLY A 353 -17.82 14.61 12.32
CA GLY A 353 -18.26 13.52 11.46
C GLY A 353 -17.13 13.00 10.57
N ASP A 354 -17.19 11.72 10.26
CA ASP A 354 -16.33 11.00 9.31
C ASP A 354 -17.23 10.27 8.30
N ILE A 355 -17.20 10.71 7.04
CA ILE A 355 -17.97 10.15 5.93
C ILE A 355 -17.00 9.58 4.92
N ARG A 356 -17.14 8.29 4.62
CA ARG A 356 -16.32 7.58 3.63
C ARG A 356 -17.19 6.92 2.59
N PHE A 357 -16.87 7.14 1.32
CA PHE A 357 -17.38 6.36 0.20
C PHE A 357 -16.21 5.62 -0.43
N SER A 358 -16.37 4.31 -0.60
CA SER A 358 -15.37 3.48 -1.28
C SER A 358 -15.99 2.85 -2.51
N HIS A 359 -15.20 2.75 -3.57
CA HIS A 359 -15.54 2.02 -4.78
C HIS A 359 -14.36 1.17 -5.16
N ASN A 360 -14.59 -0.14 -5.15
CA ASN A 360 -13.63 -1.14 -5.57
C ASN A 360 -14.10 -1.74 -6.88
N LYS A 361 -13.23 -1.75 -7.88
CA LYS A 361 -13.44 -2.46 -9.14
C LYS A 361 -12.23 -3.36 -9.36
N ASN A 362 -12.45 -4.66 -9.20
CA ASN A 362 -11.45 -5.68 -9.43
C ASN A 362 -11.88 -6.53 -10.64
N PHE A 363 -11.10 -6.45 -11.71
CA PHE A 363 -11.20 -7.31 -12.86
C PHE A 363 -10.08 -8.35 -12.79
N ALA A 364 -10.48 -9.60 -12.52
CA ALA A 364 -9.59 -10.73 -12.59
C ALA A 364 -9.64 -11.29 -14.01
N GLU A 365 -8.75 -10.77 -14.86
CA GLU A 365 -8.56 -11.33 -16.19
C GLU A 365 -7.89 -12.70 -16.06
N ASN A 366 -8.46 -13.68 -16.75
CA ASN A 366 -7.88 -15.00 -16.80
C ASN A 366 -6.79 -15.08 -17.88
N TYR A 367 -5.68 -15.78 -17.59
CA TYR A 367 -4.51 -15.93 -18.45
C TYR A 367 -3.82 -17.30 -18.29
N GLY A 368 -2.81 -17.53 -19.13
CA GLY A 368 -1.90 -18.67 -19.09
C GLY A 368 -2.25 -19.79 -20.07
N ASP A 369 -1.68 -20.98 -19.86
CA ASP A 369 -1.92 -22.14 -20.73
C ASP A 369 -2.85 -23.18 -20.12
N ALA A 370 -3.75 -23.72 -20.94
CA ALA A 370 -4.63 -24.78 -20.48
C ALA A 370 -3.81 -26.05 -20.28
N ASN A 371 -4.02 -26.76 -19.17
CA ASN A 371 -3.42 -28.09 -18.96
C ASN A 371 -4.17 -29.17 -19.77
N ILE A 372 -4.42 -28.89 -21.05
CA ILE A 372 -5.17 -29.71 -21.99
C ILE A 372 -4.34 -29.78 -23.27
N SER A 373 -3.90 -30.98 -23.64
CA SER A 373 -3.13 -31.22 -24.86
C SER A 373 -4.00 -31.44 -26.12
N ASP A 374 -5.32 -31.51 -25.95
CA ASP A 374 -6.28 -31.72 -27.04
C ASP A 374 -6.74 -30.39 -27.63
N ALA A 375 -6.28 -30.09 -28.84
CA ALA A 375 -6.62 -28.89 -29.61
C ALA A 375 -8.12 -28.76 -29.93
N THR A 376 -8.91 -29.82 -29.75
CA THR A 376 -10.37 -29.81 -29.98
C THR A 376 -11.18 -29.47 -28.74
N ALA A 377 -10.55 -29.35 -27.56
CA ALA A 377 -11.23 -28.97 -26.33
C ALA A 377 -11.67 -27.51 -26.34
N GLN A 378 -12.84 -27.24 -25.75
CA GLN A 378 -13.45 -25.90 -25.69
C GLN A 378 -12.54 -24.81 -25.09
N TYR A 379 -11.58 -25.20 -24.24
CA TYR A 379 -10.68 -24.30 -23.52
C TYR A 379 -9.21 -24.47 -23.89
N TYR A 380 -8.90 -25.13 -25.01
CA TYR A 380 -7.52 -25.30 -25.45
C TYR A 380 -6.84 -23.94 -25.71
N GLY A 381 -5.64 -23.75 -25.16
CA GLY A 381 -4.86 -22.52 -25.33
C GLY A 381 -5.44 -21.27 -24.67
N LEU A 382 -6.47 -21.40 -23.82
CA LEU A 382 -7.11 -20.25 -23.17
C LEU A 382 -6.62 -20.06 -21.69
N GLY A 383 -5.81 -20.97 -21.13
CA GLY A 383 -5.31 -20.88 -19.74
C GLY A 383 -5.85 -21.83 -18.67
N ARG A 384 -5.02 -22.15 -17.67
CA ARG A 384 -5.34 -23.01 -16.51
C ARG A 384 -6.37 -22.40 -15.58
N ASN A 385 -6.45 -21.07 -15.52
CA ASN A 385 -7.40 -20.33 -14.71
C ASN A 385 -8.73 -20.03 -15.46
N ASN A 386 -8.97 -20.65 -16.63
CA ASN A 386 -10.21 -20.53 -17.45
C ASN A 386 -11.47 -21.01 -16.76
N ARG A 387 -12.00 -20.14 -15.94
CA ARG A 387 -13.42 -20.00 -15.69
C ARG A 387 -13.73 -18.52 -15.96
N PRO A 388 -14.99 -18.15 -16.27
CA PRO A 388 -15.29 -16.83 -16.86
C PRO A 388 -14.63 -15.69 -16.09
N ASN A 389 -14.07 -14.72 -16.84
CA ASN A 389 -13.48 -13.50 -16.29
C ASN A 389 -14.40 -12.93 -15.20
N GLY A 390 -13.83 -12.71 -14.03
CA GLY A 390 -14.56 -12.17 -12.90
C GLY A 390 -14.46 -10.66 -12.89
N LEU A 391 -15.60 -9.97 -12.93
CA LEU A 391 -15.68 -8.59 -12.47
C LEU A 391 -16.32 -8.60 -11.09
N ASP A 392 -15.57 -8.15 -10.10
CA ASP A 392 -16.08 -7.84 -8.77
C ASP A 392 -16.09 -6.32 -8.60
N GLU A 393 -17.28 -5.72 -8.56
CA GLU A 393 -17.47 -4.29 -8.32
C GLU A 393 -18.27 -4.10 -7.03
N ASN A 394 -17.66 -3.46 -6.04
CA ASN A 394 -18.27 -3.21 -4.74
C ASN A 394 -18.26 -1.71 -4.42
N ARG A 395 -19.35 -1.22 -3.85
CA ARG A 395 -19.47 0.15 -3.34
C ARG A 395 -19.79 0.12 -1.86
N GLY A 396 -18.98 0.80 -1.06
CA GLY A 396 -19.12 0.90 0.38
C GLY A 396 -19.42 2.33 0.83
N GLN A 397 -20.13 2.45 1.94
CA GLN A 397 -20.40 3.72 2.60
C GLN A 397 -20.29 3.52 4.12
N ASP A 398 -19.45 4.31 4.75
CA ASP A 398 -19.33 4.39 6.21
C ASP A 398 -19.57 5.82 6.66
N ILE A 399 -20.41 6.00 7.68
CA ILE A 399 -20.69 7.30 8.31
C ILE A 399 -20.60 7.11 9.83
N THR A 400 -19.79 7.95 10.49
CA THR A 400 -19.65 7.95 11.95
C THR A 400 -19.63 9.34 12.56
#